data_AF-A0A0D0HL93-F1
#
_entry.id   AF-A0A0D0HL93-F1
#
_cell.length_a   1.000
_cell.length_b   1.000
_cell.length_c   1.000
_cell.angle_alpha   90.00
_cell.angle_beta   90.00
_cell.angle_gamma   90.00
#
_symmetry.space_group_name_H-M   'P 1'
#
loop_
_entity.id
_entity.type
_entity.pdbx_description
1 polymer ?
#
loop_
_entity_poly.entity_id
_entity_poly.type
_entity_poly.pdbx_seq_one_letter_code
_entity_poly.pdbx_strand_id
1 'polypeptide(L)'
;MRNVVKKGGVLVGFHERKSSYVADMTSCEVLPPHVSAMLVPLRRLVEGLSIRDRMPQIELAVGSQVTALVLRVLEPINAADEALLRAFADEHKVQFWLQPKGPDTVTPFYPLDVPLDYTLPEFGIRMPFKPTDFTQVNHQINRVLVGRALRLLAPSRDDRVLDLFCGIGNFTLPLARLAREVMGIEGSETLTTRARLRTRARTASTAIRRSRAGTCSK
;
A
#
# COMPACT_ATOMS: atom_id res chain seq x y z
N MET A 1 -15.30 -8.55 0.02
CA MET A 1 -15.87 -9.51 -0.95
C MET A 1 -16.94 -10.29 -0.22
N ARG A 2 -17.99 -10.75 -0.92
CA ARG A 2 -18.98 -11.65 -0.32
C ARG A 2 -19.45 -12.69 -1.33
N ASN A 3 -19.47 -13.96 -0.93
CA ASN A 3 -20.16 -14.99 -1.69
C ASN A 3 -21.66 -14.91 -1.41
N VAL A 4 -22.48 -14.76 -2.44
CA VAL A 4 -23.94 -14.66 -2.31
C VAL A 4 -24.57 -15.90 -2.94
N VAL A 5 -24.56 -17.00 -2.18
CA VAL A 5 -25.07 -18.32 -2.62
C VAL A 5 -26.50 -18.24 -3.17
N LYS A 6 -27.37 -17.39 -2.60
CA LYS A 6 -28.75 -17.18 -3.08
C LYS A 6 -28.87 -16.43 -4.42
N LYS A 7 -27.81 -15.75 -4.89
CA LYS A 7 -27.76 -15.07 -6.20
C LYS A 7 -26.78 -15.73 -7.19
N GLY A 8 -26.19 -16.88 -6.82
CA GLY A 8 -25.36 -17.68 -7.72
C GLY A 8 -23.99 -17.10 -8.09
N GLY A 9 -23.42 -16.18 -7.30
CA GLY A 9 -22.14 -15.56 -7.65
C GLY A 9 -21.41 -14.84 -6.51
N VAL A 10 -20.19 -14.37 -6.81
CA VAL A 10 -19.35 -13.59 -5.88
C VAL A 10 -19.43 -12.10 -6.19
N LEU A 11 -19.64 -11.31 -5.14
CA LEU A 11 -19.53 -9.85 -5.22
C LEU A 11 -18.16 -9.37 -4.76
N VAL A 12 -17.47 -8.68 -5.67
CA VAL A 12 -16.30 -7.85 -5.38
C VAL A 12 -16.72 -6.39 -5.57
N GLY A 13 -16.53 -5.59 -4.53
CA GLY A 13 -16.99 -4.21 -4.44
C GLY A 13 -16.79 -3.65 -3.03
N PHE A 14 -17.23 -2.41 -2.81
CA PHE A 14 -17.21 -1.77 -1.50
C PHE A 14 -18.43 -2.14 -0.67
N HIS A 15 -18.33 -2.00 0.65
CA HIS A 15 -19.50 -2.11 1.52
C HIS A 15 -20.50 -0.98 1.22
N GLU A 16 -21.78 -1.35 1.17
CA GLU A 16 -22.87 -0.39 1.16
C GLU A 16 -22.84 0.46 2.44
N ARG A 17 -23.40 1.67 2.37
CA ARG A 17 -23.37 2.63 3.48
C ARG A 17 -24.01 2.01 4.74
N LYS A 18 -23.23 1.88 5.81
CA LYS A 18 -23.63 1.28 7.11
C LYS A 18 -24.12 -0.16 7.00
N SER A 19 -23.61 -0.94 6.05
CA SER A 19 -24.06 -2.30 5.77
C SER A 19 -22.88 -3.24 5.53
N SER A 20 -23.06 -4.52 5.88
CA SER A 20 -22.11 -5.60 5.53
C SER A 20 -22.38 -6.19 4.14
N TYR A 21 -23.36 -5.65 3.41
CA TYR A 21 -23.60 -6.00 2.02
C TYR A 21 -22.57 -5.31 1.12
N VAL A 22 -22.06 -6.07 0.16
CA VAL A 22 -21.14 -5.55 -0.87
C VAL A 22 -21.99 -5.01 -2.00
N ALA A 23 -21.79 -3.74 -2.35
CA ALA A 23 -22.48 -3.11 -3.47
C ALA A 23 -22.10 -3.81 -4.78
N ASP A 24 -23.12 -4.15 -5.57
CA ASP A 24 -22.91 -4.73 -6.89
C ASP A 24 -22.48 -3.64 -7.88
N MET A 25 -21.16 -3.51 -8.05
CA MET A 25 -20.54 -2.54 -8.96
C MET A 25 -19.69 -3.21 -10.04
N THR A 26 -19.91 -2.80 -11.29
CA THR A 26 -19.12 -3.23 -12.45
C THR A 26 -17.99 -2.25 -12.78
N SER A 27 -18.05 -1.02 -12.29
CA SER A 27 -17.05 0.03 -12.44
C SER A 27 -17.00 0.96 -11.21
N CYS A 28 -15.89 1.68 -11.04
CA CYS A 28 -15.72 2.70 -10.02
C CYS A 28 -14.84 3.86 -10.54
N GLU A 29 -15.45 5.03 -10.77
CA GLU A 29 -14.77 6.23 -11.31
C GLU A 29 -13.74 6.86 -10.37
N VAL A 30 -13.77 6.51 -9.08
CA VAL A 30 -12.80 7.00 -8.07
C VAL A 30 -11.52 6.17 -8.09
N LEU A 31 -11.58 4.92 -8.58
CA LEU A 31 -10.42 4.06 -8.70
C LEU A 31 -9.63 4.41 -9.97
N PRO A 32 -8.31 4.12 -10.00
CA PRO A 32 -7.56 4.17 -11.24
C PRO A 32 -8.24 3.34 -12.34
N PRO A 33 -8.29 3.82 -13.60
CA PRO A 33 -9.05 3.16 -14.66
C PRO A 33 -8.72 1.68 -14.84
N HIS A 34 -7.44 1.30 -14.72
CA HIS A 34 -7.02 -0.10 -14.84
C HIS A 34 -7.55 -0.97 -13.70
N VAL A 35 -7.72 -0.41 -12.49
CA VAL A 35 -8.32 -1.12 -11.34
C VAL A 35 -9.83 -1.24 -11.51
N SER A 36 -10.49 -0.16 -11.92
CA SER A 36 -11.93 -0.15 -12.21
C SER A 36 -12.29 -1.22 -13.24
N ALA A 37 -11.51 -1.33 -14.32
CA ALA A 37 -11.68 -2.35 -15.36
C ALA A 37 -11.48 -3.79 -14.87
N MET A 38 -10.71 -3.99 -13.79
CA MET A 38 -10.46 -5.31 -13.20
C MET A 38 -11.57 -5.80 -12.26
N LEU A 39 -12.57 -4.97 -11.91
CA LEU A 39 -13.61 -5.38 -10.94
C LEU A 39 -14.39 -6.61 -11.40
N VAL A 40 -14.82 -6.66 -12.66
CA VAL A 40 -15.55 -7.81 -13.22
C VAL A 40 -14.64 -9.03 -13.42
N PRO A 41 -13.43 -8.92 -14.01
CA PRO A 41 -12.46 -10.01 -14.04
C PRO A 41 -12.14 -10.61 -12.66
N LEU A 42 -11.96 -9.75 -11.64
CA LEU A 42 -11.71 -10.20 -10.27
C LEU A 42 -12.86 -11.05 -9.72
N ARG A 43 -14.12 -10.70 -10.02
CA ARG A 43 -15.27 -11.52 -9.60
C ARG A 43 -15.18 -12.93 -10.18
N ARG A 44 -14.91 -13.05 -11.48
CA ARG A 44 -14.78 -14.35 -12.16
C ARG A 44 -13.63 -15.18 -11.64
N LEU A 45 -12.47 -14.55 -11.41
CA LEU A 45 -11.32 -15.21 -10.78
C LEU A 45 -11.74 -15.83 -9.45
N VAL A 46 -12.36 -15.02 -8.59
CA VAL A 46 -12.73 -15.42 -7.24
C VAL A 46 -13.81 -16.50 -7.24
N GLU A 47 -14.75 -16.47 -8.19
CA GLU A 47 -15.75 -17.53 -8.36
C GLU A 47 -15.13 -18.91 -8.64
N GLY A 48 -13.99 -18.92 -9.34
CA GLY A 48 -13.23 -20.12 -9.66
C GLY A 48 -12.31 -20.62 -8.55
N LEU A 49 -12.05 -19.83 -7.50
CA LEU A 49 -11.20 -20.25 -6.38
C LEU A 49 -11.94 -21.22 -5.46
N SER A 50 -11.27 -22.30 -5.07
CA SER A 50 -11.79 -23.29 -4.13
C SER A 50 -12.04 -22.68 -2.74
N ILE A 51 -11.24 -21.68 -2.36
CA ILE A 51 -11.30 -21.00 -1.06
C ILE A 51 -12.19 -19.76 -1.04
N ARG A 52 -13.07 -19.55 -2.03
CA ARG A 52 -13.88 -18.33 -2.13
C ARG A 52 -14.71 -18.00 -0.87
N ASP A 53 -15.19 -19.02 -0.16
CA ASP A 53 -15.93 -18.85 1.10
C ASP A 53 -15.04 -18.56 2.32
N ARG A 54 -13.73 -18.71 2.15
CA ARG A 54 -12.68 -18.53 3.16
C ARG A 54 -11.76 -17.35 2.83
N MET A 55 -12.21 -16.46 1.93
CA MET A 55 -11.47 -15.27 1.52
C MET A 55 -12.31 -14.00 1.72
N PRO A 56 -12.31 -13.40 2.92
CA PRO A 56 -13.23 -12.30 3.24
C PRO A 56 -12.95 -10.98 2.50
N GLN A 57 -11.68 -10.73 2.16
CA GLN A 57 -11.26 -9.42 1.67
C GLN A 57 -10.15 -9.53 0.63
N ILE A 58 -10.17 -8.57 -0.29
CA ILE A 58 -9.10 -8.26 -1.24
C ILE A 58 -8.73 -6.81 -0.98
N GLU A 59 -7.48 -6.56 -0.60
CA GLU A 59 -6.94 -5.21 -0.46
C GLU A 59 -6.12 -4.86 -1.70
N LEU A 60 -6.06 -3.58 -2.03
CA LEU A 60 -5.39 -3.09 -3.24
C LEU A 60 -4.36 -2.05 -2.85
N ALA A 61 -3.14 -2.20 -3.38
CA ALA A 61 -2.09 -1.20 -3.29
C ALA A 61 -1.52 -0.92 -4.68
N VAL A 62 -1.61 0.32 -5.14
CA VAL A 62 -1.08 0.72 -6.45
C VAL A 62 0.37 1.18 -6.27
N GLY A 63 1.31 0.56 -6.97
CA GLY A 63 2.69 1.01 -7.06
C GLY A 63 2.97 1.81 -8.32
N SER A 64 4.23 2.18 -8.54
CA SER A 64 4.63 2.91 -9.75
C SER A 64 4.72 2.01 -11.00
N GLN A 65 4.96 0.71 -10.84
CA GLN A 65 5.11 -0.26 -11.93
C GLN A 65 4.09 -1.40 -11.88
N VAL A 66 3.59 -1.74 -10.69
CA VAL A 66 2.70 -2.88 -10.49
C VAL A 66 1.60 -2.52 -9.50
N THR A 67 0.44 -3.13 -9.68
CA THR A 67 -0.66 -3.07 -8.72
C THR A 67 -0.66 -4.36 -7.91
N ALA A 68 -0.53 -4.24 -6.59
CA ALA A 68 -0.59 -5.35 -5.67
C ALA A 68 -2.02 -5.62 -5.19
N LEU A 69 -2.41 -6.89 -5.19
CA LEU A 69 -3.66 -7.41 -4.66
C LEU A 69 -3.35 -8.32 -3.48
N VAL A 70 -3.83 -7.98 -2.30
CA VAL A 70 -3.64 -8.79 -1.09
C VAL A 70 -4.90 -9.61 -0.85
N LEU A 71 -4.77 -10.93 -0.96
CA LEU A 71 -5.84 -11.87 -0.66
C LEU A 71 -5.76 -12.29 0.81
N ARG A 72 -6.80 -11.99 1.59
CA ARG A 72 -6.89 -12.56 2.94
C ARG A 72 -7.42 -13.97 2.86
N VAL A 73 -6.55 -14.95 3.04
CA VAL A 73 -6.86 -16.37 2.87
C VAL A 73 -6.96 -17.03 4.25
N LEU A 74 -8.14 -17.50 4.65
CA LEU A 74 -8.30 -18.16 5.96
C LEU A 74 -7.91 -19.65 5.91
N GLU A 75 -7.69 -20.18 4.71
CA GLU A 75 -7.23 -21.54 4.43
C GLU A 75 -6.16 -21.52 3.32
N PRO A 76 -5.25 -22.51 3.27
CA PRO A 76 -4.27 -22.61 2.21
C PRO A 76 -4.93 -22.77 0.83
N ILE A 77 -4.38 -22.08 -0.18
CA ILE A 77 -4.74 -22.30 -1.58
C ILE A 77 -4.15 -23.62 -2.09
N ASN A 78 -4.82 -24.26 -3.04
CA ASN A 78 -4.33 -25.47 -3.69
C ASN A 78 -3.65 -25.15 -5.03
N ALA A 79 -3.10 -26.17 -5.70
CA ALA A 79 -2.38 -25.98 -6.97
C ALA A 79 -3.26 -25.43 -8.12
N ALA A 80 -4.57 -25.74 -8.13
CA ALA A 80 -5.49 -25.21 -9.13
C ALA A 80 -5.77 -23.71 -8.89
N ASP A 81 -5.96 -23.32 -7.63
CA ASP A 81 -6.09 -21.92 -7.22
C ASP A 81 -4.82 -21.14 -7.58
N GLU A 82 -3.64 -21.70 -7.31
CA GLU A 82 -2.36 -21.08 -7.68
C GLU A 82 -2.25 -20.82 -9.18
N ALA A 83 -2.68 -21.77 -10.02
CA ALA A 83 -2.65 -21.61 -11.47
C ALA A 83 -3.58 -20.49 -11.95
N LEU A 84 -4.79 -20.39 -11.38
CA LEU A 84 -5.73 -19.30 -11.66
C LEU A 84 -5.16 -17.93 -11.26
N LEU A 85 -4.56 -17.84 -10.07
CA LEU A 85 -3.94 -16.59 -9.59
C LEU A 85 -2.75 -16.17 -10.47
N ARG A 86 -1.91 -17.11 -10.90
CA ARG A 86 -0.77 -16.81 -11.79
C ARG A 86 -1.24 -16.34 -13.16
N ALA A 87 -2.18 -17.05 -13.79
CA ALA A 87 -2.73 -16.67 -15.07
C ALA A 87 -3.36 -15.26 -15.03
N PHE A 88 -4.12 -14.95 -13.97
CA PHE A 88 -4.70 -13.64 -13.79
C PHE A 88 -3.65 -12.54 -13.60
N ALA A 89 -2.60 -12.83 -12.82
CA ALA A 89 -1.48 -11.90 -12.61
C ALA A 89 -0.78 -11.56 -13.92
N ASP A 90 -0.56 -12.56 -14.77
CA ASP A 90 0.10 -12.39 -16.07
C ASP A 90 -0.76 -11.63 -17.07
N GLU A 91 -2.06 -11.90 -17.11
CA GLU A 91 -3.02 -11.24 -17.98
C GLU A 91 -3.18 -9.75 -17.61
N HIS A 92 -3.42 -9.48 -16.32
CA HIS A 92 -3.76 -8.14 -15.84
C HIS A 92 -2.56 -7.34 -15.32
N LYS A 93 -1.34 -7.91 -15.36
CA LYS A 93 -0.09 -7.30 -14.89
C LYS A 93 -0.18 -6.84 -13.44
N VAL A 94 -0.71 -7.70 -12.58
CA VAL A 94 -0.86 -7.48 -11.14
C VAL A 94 0.05 -8.39 -10.33
N GLN A 95 0.29 -8.03 -9.08
CA GLN A 95 1.04 -8.84 -8.13
C GLN A 95 0.14 -9.30 -6.99
N PHE A 96 0.01 -10.61 -6.80
CA PHE A 96 -0.68 -11.19 -5.67
C PHE A 96 0.21 -11.30 -4.44
N TRP A 97 -0.40 -11.00 -3.31
CA TRP A 97 0.11 -11.22 -1.96
C TRP A 97 -0.92 -12.03 -1.18
N LEU A 98 -0.47 -12.86 -0.25
CA LEU A 98 -1.34 -13.66 0.60
C LEU A 98 -1.25 -13.20 2.05
N GLN A 99 -2.39 -13.15 2.73
CA GLN A 99 -2.51 -12.81 4.14
C GLN A 99 -3.23 -13.95 4.88
N PRO A 100 -2.51 -14.94 5.43
CA PRO A 100 -3.12 -16.06 6.13
C PRO A 100 -3.68 -15.69 7.51
N LYS A 101 -3.11 -14.68 8.19
CA LYS A 101 -3.52 -14.27 9.55
C LYS A 101 -3.61 -12.74 9.66
N GLY A 102 -2.97 -12.13 10.66
CA GLY A 102 -2.95 -10.69 10.86
C GLY A 102 -2.14 -9.91 9.80
N PRO A 103 -2.16 -8.57 9.86
CA PRO A 103 -1.42 -7.69 8.93
C PRO A 103 0.06 -8.02 8.74
N ASP A 104 0.72 -8.55 9.77
CA ASP A 104 2.15 -8.88 9.72
C ASP A 104 2.46 -10.16 8.94
N THR A 105 1.44 -10.94 8.56
CA THR A 105 1.61 -12.20 7.81
C THR A 105 1.54 -12.05 6.30
N VAL A 106 1.47 -10.81 5.80
CA VAL A 106 1.38 -10.51 4.37
C VAL A 106 2.70 -10.86 3.67
N THR A 107 2.64 -11.80 2.72
CA THR A 107 3.78 -12.27 1.93
C THR A 107 3.50 -12.20 0.42
N PRO A 108 4.52 -11.89 -0.40
CA PRO A 108 4.34 -11.88 -1.85
C PRO A 108 4.15 -13.31 -2.36
N PHE A 109 3.26 -13.48 -3.33
CA PHE A 109 2.99 -14.78 -3.96
C PHE A 109 3.50 -14.82 -5.40
N TYR A 110 3.01 -13.91 -6.25
CA TYR A 110 3.39 -13.89 -7.67
C TYR A 110 2.97 -12.59 -8.38
N PRO A 111 3.79 -12.00 -9.26
CA PRO A 111 5.19 -12.34 -9.50
C PRO A 111 6.10 -11.77 -8.39
N LEU A 112 7.29 -12.33 -8.21
CA LEU A 112 8.20 -12.01 -7.08
C LEU A 112 9.31 -11.02 -7.44
N ASP A 113 9.49 -10.72 -8.72
CA ASP A 113 10.57 -9.92 -9.29
C ASP A 113 10.24 -8.42 -9.39
N VAL A 114 8.96 -8.05 -9.27
CA VAL A 114 8.53 -6.65 -9.34
C VAL A 114 8.35 -6.07 -7.93
N PRO A 115 9.15 -5.08 -7.52
CA PRO A 115 8.99 -4.44 -6.22
C PRO A 115 7.79 -3.49 -6.23
N LEU A 116 6.98 -3.55 -5.18
CA LEU A 116 5.96 -2.55 -4.91
C LEU A 116 6.64 -1.29 -4.36
N ASP A 117 6.49 -0.17 -5.07
CA ASP A 117 7.08 1.11 -4.70
C ASP A 117 6.22 2.30 -5.12
N TYR A 118 6.52 3.46 -4.55
CA TYR A 118 6.09 4.73 -5.12
C TYR A 118 7.28 5.68 -5.23
N THR A 119 7.13 6.69 -6.09
CA THR A 119 8.22 7.60 -6.43
C THR A 119 7.82 9.05 -6.22
N LEU A 120 8.81 9.87 -5.85
CA LEU A 120 8.75 11.33 -5.88
C LEU A 120 9.81 11.83 -6.88
N PRO A 121 9.46 11.92 -8.19
CA PRO A 121 10.43 12.22 -9.25
C PRO A 121 11.10 13.58 -9.10
N GLU A 122 10.38 14.61 -8.67
CA GLU A 122 10.91 15.98 -8.41
C GLU A 122 12.12 15.93 -7.47
N PHE A 123 12.11 14.99 -6.53
CA PHE A 123 13.17 14.83 -5.57
C PHE A 123 14.07 13.63 -5.89
N GLY A 124 13.90 12.89 -6.98
CA GLY A 124 14.67 11.70 -7.33
C GLY A 124 14.56 10.56 -6.29
N ILE A 125 13.39 10.39 -5.68
CA ILE A 125 13.17 9.41 -4.60
C ILE A 125 12.30 8.26 -5.07
N ARG A 126 12.70 7.05 -4.67
CA ARG A 126 11.96 5.79 -4.83
C ARG A 126 11.80 5.12 -3.47
N MET A 127 10.59 4.70 -3.14
CA MET A 127 10.22 4.19 -1.82
C MET A 127 9.49 2.86 -1.94
N PRO A 128 10.19 1.71 -1.80
CA PRO A 128 9.54 0.39 -1.75
C PRO A 128 8.66 0.22 -0.51
N PHE A 129 7.41 -0.20 -0.65
CA PHE A 129 6.51 -0.38 0.48
C PHE A 129 5.87 -1.76 0.41
N LYS A 130 5.45 -2.29 1.57
CA LYS A 130 4.58 -3.46 1.63
C LYS A 130 3.14 -2.99 1.44
N PRO A 131 2.24 -3.79 0.87
CA PRO A 131 0.83 -3.41 0.75
C PRO A 131 0.17 -2.99 2.08
N THR A 132 0.66 -3.51 3.22
CA THR A 132 0.19 -3.18 4.56
C THR A 132 0.85 -1.94 5.19
N ASP A 133 1.90 -1.39 4.57
CA ASP A 133 2.49 -0.13 5.00
C ASP A 133 1.51 1.00 4.68
N PHE A 134 1.33 1.94 5.62
CA PHE A 134 0.51 3.13 5.35
C PHE A 134 1.18 3.97 4.25
N THR A 135 0.47 4.15 3.14
CA THR A 135 0.85 5.00 2.02
C THR A 135 -0.31 5.90 1.63
N GLN A 136 0.00 6.97 0.90
CA GLN A 136 -1.04 7.81 0.33
C GLN A 136 -1.72 7.05 -0.81
N VAL A 137 -3.05 6.91 -0.74
CA VAL A 137 -3.84 6.14 -1.72
C VAL A 137 -3.68 6.70 -3.14
N ASN A 138 -3.58 8.03 -3.27
CA ASN A 138 -3.39 8.70 -4.54
C ASN A 138 -1.96 9.26 -4.67
N HIS A 139 -1.10 8.53 -5.39
CA HIS A 139 0.29 8.93 -5.61
C HIS A 139 0.46 10.23 -6.39
N GLN A 140 -0.47 10.54 -7.31
CA GLN A 140 -0.40 11.77 -8.09
C GLN A 140 -0.64 12.98 -7.19
N ILE A 141 -1.70 12.94 -6.38
CA ILE A 141 -2.01 13.99 -5.40
C ILE A 141 -0.88 14.09 -4.37
N ASN A 142 -0.34 12.97 -3.89
CA ASN A 142 0.78 12.97 -2.95
C ASN A 142 2.00 13.71 -3.51
N ARG A 143 2.37 13.48 -4.78
CA ARG A 143 3.49 14.20 -5.41
C ARG A 143 3.26 15.71 -5.43
N VAL A 144 2.05 16.15 -5.79
CA VAL A 144 1.69 17.58 -5.80
C VAL A 144 1.72 18.15 -4.38
N LEU A 145 1.17 17.43 -3.40
CA LEU A 145 1.16 17.81 -2.00
C LEU A 145 2.58 17.98 -1.45
N VAL A 146 3.45 16.99 -1.63
CA VAL A 146 4.84 17.04 -1.17
C VAL A 146 5.58 18.20 -1.82
N GLY A 147 5.50 18.34 -3.15
CA GLY A 147 6.14 19.46 -3.86
C GLY A 147 5.63 20.81 -3.36
N ARG A 148 4.32 20.97 -3.17
CA ARG A 148 3.73 22.22 -2.68
C ARG A 148 4.15 22.53 -1.24
N ALA A 149 4.11 21.54 -0.35
CA ALA A 149 4.51 21.71 1.05
C ALA A 149 5.96 22.14 1.18
N LEU A 150 6.87 21.51 0.42
CA LEU A 150 8.30 21.85 0.44
C LEU A 150 8.57 23.24 -0.14
N ARG A 151 7.87 23.64 -1.22
CA ARG A 151 7.99 25.00 -1.76
C ARG A 151 7.48 26.07 -0.80
N LEU A 152 6.41 25.79 -0.06
CA LEU A 152 5.89 26.71 0.96
C LEU A 152 6.81 26.81 2.17
N LEU A 153 7.41 25.69 2.58
CA LEU A 153 8.39 25.67 3.68
C LEU A 153 9.70 26.36 3.30
N ALA A 154 10.09 26.30 2.02
CA ALA A 154 11.30 26.89 1.45
C ALA A 154 12.58 26.60 2.26
N PRO A 155 12.91 25.31 2.54
CA PRO A 155 14.04 24.96 3.39
C PRO A 155 15.38 25.34 2.75
N SER A 156 16.27 25.91 3.56
CA SER A 156 17.65 26.24 3.24
C SER A 156 18.64 25.16 3.68
N ARG A 157 19.84 25.17 3.10
CA ARG A 157 20.98 24.30 3.46
C ARG A 157 21.50 24.49 4.88
N ASP A 158 21.05 25.53 5.58
CA ASP A 158 21.40 25.81 6.97
C ASP A 158 20.32 25.33 7.95
N ASP A 159 19.13 24.98 7.46
CA ASP A 159 17.98 24.65 8.30
C ASP A 159 18.07 23.26 8.91
N ARG A 160 17.51 23.15 10.12
CA ARG A 160 17.25 21.88 10.81
C ARG A 160 15.74 21.68 10.85
N VAL A 161 15.25 20.62 10.21
CA VAL A 161 13.81 20.39 10.04
C VAL A 161 13.36 19.19 10.86
N LEU A 162 12.19 19.31 11.50
CA LEU A 162 11.53 18.24 12.22
C LEU A 162 10.27 17.81 11.45
N ASP A 163 10.20 16.53 11.10
CA ASP A 163 9.04 15.90 10.46
C ASP A 163 8.35 14.96 11.47
N LEU A 164 7.20 15.39 11.99
CA LEU A 164 6.42 14.63 12.97
C LEU A 164 5.40 13.73 12.26
N PHE A 165 5.25 12.49 12.73
CA PHE A 165 4.42 11.45 12.09
C PHE A 165 4.90 11.14 10.67
N CYS A 166 6.23 10.99 10.54
CA CYS A 166 6.89 10.92 9.24
C CYS A 166 6.61 9.64 8.43
N GLY A 167 5.99 8.62 9.05
CA GLY A 167 5.69 7.34 8.43
C GLY A 167 6.93 6.69 7.81
N ILE A 168 6.84 6.38 6.53
CA ILE A 168 7.95 5.80 5.74
C ILE A 168 8.93 6.84 5.17
N GLY A 169 8.77 8.12 5.55
CA GLY A 169 9.63 9.24 5.16
C GLY A 169 9.15 10.03 3.94
N ASN A 170 7.83 10.18 3.76
CA ASN A 170 7.25 10.85 2.58
C ASN A 170 7.69 12.32 2.44
N PHE A 171 7.82 13.04 3.55
CA PHE A 171 8.36 14.42 3.59
C PHE A 171 9.81 14.45 4.06
N THR A 172 10.17 13.62 5.05
CA THR A 172 11.53 13.51 5.58
C THR A 172 12.58 13.31 4.49
N LEU A 173 12.35 12.41 3.53
CA LEU A 173 13.36 12.08 2.52
C LEU A 173 13.56 13.19 1.47
N PRO A 174 12.50 13.86 0.97
CA PRO A 174 12.63 15.10 0.22
C PRO A 174 13.33 16.22 0.99
N LEU A 175 12.93 16.48 2.24
CA LEU A 175 13.52 17.52 3.09
C LEU A 175 15.02 17.27 3.30
N ALA A 176 15.44 16.02 3.48
CA ALA A 176 16.84 15.64 3.64
C ALA A 176 17.69 15.94 2.39
N ARG A 177 17.08 16.20 1.21
CA ARG A 177 17.81 16.69 0.03
C ARG A 177 17.99 18.19 0.00
N LEU A 178 17.19 18.95 0.75
CA LEU A 178 17.15 20.41 0.70
C LEU A 178 17.77 21.06 1.95
N ALA A 179 17.51 20.50 3.12
CA ALA A 179 17.94 21.04 4.42
C ALA A 179 19.33 20.53 4.87
N ARG A 180 19.88 21.13 5.94
CA ARG A 180 21.12 20.68 6.60
C ARG A 180 20.92 19.34 7.32
N GLU A 181 19.88 19.29 8.13
CA GLU A 181 19.55 18.17 9.00
C GLU A 181 18.04 17.97 9.02
N VAL A 182 17.59 16.72 8.97
CA VAL A 182 16.18 16.38 9.12
C VAL A 182 16.00 15.28 10.14
N MET A 183 15.13 15.53 11.10
CA MET A 183 14.71 14.54 12.08
C MET A 183 13.26 14.13 11.81
N GLY A 184 13.07 12.85 11.47
CA GLY A 184 11.73 12.25 11.42
C GLY A 184 11.36 11.62 12.76
N ILE A 185 10.15 11.86 13.24
CA ILE A 185 9.56 11.20 14.41
C ILE A 185 8.36 10.37 13.96
N GLU A 186 8.30 9.09 14.35
CA GLU A 186 7.19 8.20 14.01
C GLU A 186 6.84 7.28 15.19
N GLY A 187 5.55 6.99 15.40
CA GLY A 187 5.08 6.16 16.51
C GLY A 187 5.21 4.66 16.22
N SER A 188 5.07 4.27 14.95
CA SER A 188 5.12 2.89 14.49
C SER A 188 6.55 2.36 14.34
N GLU A 189 6.82 1.22 14.98
CA GLU A 189 8.11 0.52 14.91
C GLU A 189 8.39 -0.07 13.52
N THR A 190 7.35 -0.58 12.85
CA THR A 190 7.47 -1.10 11.49
C THR A 190 7.85 0.01 10.53
N LEU A 191 7.15 1.14 10.56
CA LEU A 191 7.40 2.28 9.67
C LEU A 191 8.76 2.94 9.95
N THR A 192 9.15 3.12 11.21
CA THR A 192 10.48 3.65 11.58
C THR A 192 11.62 2.75 11.08
N THR A 193 11.50 1.43 11.21
CA THR A 193 12.52 0.48 10.71
C THR A 193 12.68 0.61 9.20
N ARG A 194 11.56 0.68 8.47
CA ARG A 194 11.55 0.84 7.01
C ARG A 194 12.17 2.16 6.56
N ALA A 195 11.85 3.24 7.27
CA ALA A 195 12.37 4.56 6.95
C ALA A 195 13.88 4.66 7.27
N ARG A 196 14.35 4.05 8.37
CA ARG A 196 15.78 3.99 8.75
C ARG A 196 16.66 3.23 7.76
N LEU A 197 16.15 2.17 7.14
CA LEU A 197 16.88 1.46 6.09
C LEU A 197 17.25 2.39 4.91
N ARG A 198 16.56 3.53 4.75
CA ARG A 198 16.79 4.49 3.67
C ARG A 198 17.64 5.68 4.05
N THR A 199 17.62 6.10 5.31
CA THR A 199 18.44 7.24 5.75
C THR A 199 19.92 6.91 5.72
N ARG A 200 20.29 5.64 5.94
CA ARG A 200 21.69 5.16 5.86
C ARG A 200 22.30 5.21 4.45
N ALA A 201 21.49 5.36 3.40
CA ALA A 201 21.96 5.37 2.02
C ALA A 201 22.27 6.78 1.46
N ARG A 202 22.23 7.85 2.30
CA ARG A 202 22.29 9.25 1.82
C ARG A 202 23.18 10.15 2.70
N THR A 203 23.75 11.18 2.07
CA THR A 203 24.83 12.06 2.55
C THR A 203 24.44 13.17 3.54
N ALA A 204 23.16 13.45 3.77
CA ALA A 204 22.71 14.44 4.76
C ALA A 204 22.48 13.78 6.13
N SER A 205 22.74 14.50 7.24
CA SER A 205 22.43 14.03 8.59
C SER A 205 20.91 13.85 8.73
N THR A 206 20.45 12.60 8.53
CA THR A 206 19.04 12.24 8.54
C THR A 206 18.81 11.18 9.61
N ALA A 207 18.04 11.53 10.64
CA ALA A 207 17.73 10.62 11.73
C ALA A 207 16.22 10.40 11.80
N ILE A 208 15.79 9.13 11.82
CA ILE A 208 14.39 8.78 12.10
C ILE A 208 14.32 8.11 13.47
N ARG A 209 13.57 8.69 14.39
CA ARG A 209 13.42 8.21 15.77
C ARG A 209 11.98 7.78 16.01
N ARG A 210 11.84 6.73 16.80
CA ARG A 210 10.53 6.35 17.34
C ARG A 210 10.14 7.34 18.43
N SER A 211 8.92 7.85 18.43
CA SER A 211 8.39 8.56 19.59
C SER A 211 8.23 7.55 20.72
N ARG A 212 8.98 7.69 21.81
CA ARG A 212 8.62 7.02 23.06
C ARG A 212 7.43 7.79 23.60
N ALA A 213 6.25 7.17 23.63
CA ALA A 213 5.19 7.68 24.46
C ALA A 213 5.73 7.64 25.89
N GLY A 214 6.07 8.81 26.45
CA GLY A 214 6.10 8.94 27.90
C GLY A 214 4.70 8.55 28.35
N THR A 215 4.61 7.60 29.27
CA THR A 215 3.39 7.40 30.03
C THR A 215 3.05 8.74 30.65
N CYS A 216 2.11 9.47 30.04
CA CYS A 216 1.41 10.53 30.72
C CYS A 216 0.51 9.81 31.71
N SER A 217 1.07 9.48 32.88
CA SER A 217 0.28 9.13 34.04
C SER A 217 -0.69 10.28 34.26
N LYS A 218 -1.98 9.96 34.23
CA LYS A 218 -3.03 10.85 34.74
C LYS A 218 -2.75 11.21 36.19
#